data_AF-A0A8D8ILN7-F1
#
_entry.id   AF-A0A8D8ILN7-F1
#
_cell.length_a   1.000
_cell.length_b   1.000
_cell.length_c   1.000
_cell.angle_alpha   90.00
_cell.angle_beta   90.00
_cell.angle_gamma   90.00
#
_symmetry.space_group_name_H-M   'P 1'
#
loop_
_entity.id
_entity.type
_entity.pdbx_description
1 polymer ?
#
loop_
_entity_poly.entity_id
_entity_poly.type
_entity_poly.pdbx_seq_one_letter_code
_entity_poly.pdbx_strand_id
1 'polypeptide(L)'
;MIKQPVLAELQYFVSSVSLLYKGVPLKDSAAATALVKCALHLLEDLPSTRDAVFEYFSLVFNGAVKSYLSNVEKNNPDASAEDDTIQEIHEALERLVTNGPPAWSPLISSWSLRLLGEICDKNSRRRPLDIRTSCNLWLGCQAIRCLVGLTALCFSKLDEAEVDNCIAGLLNTFAQYSPYFDWVVARLGGCFPARVIARMLGCGLKRFTGEYDQVDSEVEVLSYLAAANEEHLRRALRDIIEREAAGNKLTVPYLLHLSKNSEVLAQSLAAVFLEQHTDAHLQLFRSQCKFWPANYNITNVVHIVTG
;
A
#
# COMPACT_ATOMS: atom_id res chain seq x y z
N MET A 1 -35.87 -19.43 1.03
CA MET A 1 -36.21 -20.00 -0.29
C MET A 1 -35.54 -19.15 -1.35
N ILE A 2 -34.53 -19.67 -2.05
CA ILE A 2 -33.89 -18.95 -3.16
C ILE A 2 -34.90 -18.91 -4.32
N LYS A 3 -35.19 -17.73 -4.86
CA LYS A 3 -36.11 -17.58 -5.99
C LYS A 3 -35.49 -18.28 -7.22
N GLN A 4 -36.25 -19.08 -7.97
CA GLN A 4 -35.81 -19.74 -9.22
C GLN A 4 -34.95 -18.88 -10.17
N PRO A 5 -35.20 -17.56 -10.38
CA PRO A 5 -34.31 -16.72 -11.19
C PRO A 5 -32.86 -16.65 -10.69
N VAL A 6 -32.64 -16.58 -9.37
CA VAL A 6 -31.28 -16.45 -8.78
C VAL A 6 -30.45 -17.72 -9.00
N LEU A 7 -31.09 -18.89 -9.00
CA LEU A 7 -30.39 -20.15 -9.29
C LEU A 7 -29.92 -20.23 -10.74
N ALA A 8 -30.73 -19.73 -11.68
CA ALA A 8 -30.36 -19.67 -13.09
C ALA A 8 -29.21 -18.67 -13.33
N GLU A 9 -29.25 -17.51 -12.68
CA GLU A 9 -28.16 -16.52 -12.69
C GLU A 9 -26.87 -17.09 -12.10
N LEU A 10 -26.96 -17.79 -10.96
CA LEU A 10 -25.80 -18.44 -10.35
C LEU A 10 -25.21 -19.51 -11.28
N GLN A 11 -26.05 -20.31 -11.94
CA GLN A 11 -25.58 -21.31 -12.90
C GLN A 11 -24.89 -20.65 -14.11
N TYR A 12 -25.45 -19.55 -14.61
CA TYR A 12 -24.85 -18.76 -15.68
C TYR A 12 -23.49 -18.17 -15.25
N PHE A 13 -23.41 -17.58 -14.07
CA PHE A 13 -22.17 -17.03 -13.51
C PHE A 13 -21.09 -18.11 -13.37
N VAL A 14 -21.41 -19.22 -12.70
CA VAL A 14 -20.45 -20.31 -12.46
C VAL A 14 -19.95 -20.92 -13.76
N SER A 15 -20.85 -21.17 -14.73
CA SER A 15 -20.46 -21.74 -16.03
C SER A 15 -19.57 -20.79 -16.82
N SER A 16 -19.90 -19.50 -16.85
CA SER A 16 -19.14 -18.47 -17.57
C SER A 16 -17.76 -18.24 -16.94
N VAL A 17 -17.68 -18.11 -15.62
CA VAL A 17 -16.41 -17.94 -14.89
C VAL A 17 -15.53 -19.19 -15.02
N SER A 18 -16.11 -20.39 -15.00
CA SER A 18 -15.37 -21.64 -15.21
C SER A 18 -14.71 -21.71 -16.59
N LEU A 19 -15.32 -21.11 -17.62
CA LEU A 19 -14.72 -21.01 -18.96
C LEU A 19 -13.53 -20.05 -18.97
N LEU A 20 -13.64 -18.92 -18.28
CA LEU A 20 -12.54 -17.96 -18.13
C LEU A 20 -11.32 -18.58 -17.44
N TYR A 21 -11.54 -19.36 -16.37
CA TYR A 21 -10.45 -20.10 -15.71
C TYR A 21 -9.78 -21.14 -16.62
N LYS A 22 -10.52 -21.70 -17.59
CA LYS A 22 -9.98 -22.60 -18.62
C LYS A 22 -9.29 -21.85 -19.77
N GLY A 23 -9.16 -20.53 -19.68
CA GLY A 23 -8.53 -19.69 -20.70
C GLY A 23 -9.39 -19.45 -21.93
N VAL A 24 -10.70 -19.71 -21.86
CA VAL A 24 -11.64 -19.43 -22.95
C VAL A 24 -12.18 -18.01 -22.76
N PRO A 25 -11.76 -17.02 -23.57
CA PRO A 25 -12.25 -15.66 -23.42
C PRO A 25 -13.72 -15.58 -23.82
N LEU A 26 -14.44 -14.63 -23.22
CA LEU A 26 -15.77 -14.24 -23.68
C LEU A 26 -15.61 -13.58 -25.05
N LYS A 27 -16.26 -14.15 -26.07
CA LYS A 27 -16.04 -13.78 -27.48
C LYS A 27 -16.60 -12.40 -27.83
N ASP A 28 -17.56 -11.91 -27.05
CA ASP A 28 -18.28 -10.66 -27.30
C ASP A 28 -18.20 -9.72 -26.08
N SER A 29 -17.94 -8.43 -26.32
CA SER A 29 -17.96 -7.39 -25.27
C SER A 29 -19.29 -7.37 -24.52
N ALA A 30 -20.42 -7.56 -25.23
CA ALA A 30 -21.74 -7.66 -24.64
C ALA A 30 -21.89 -8.84 -23.65
N ALA A 31 -21.21 -9.97 -23.89
CA ALA A 31 -21.23 -11.11 -22.98
C ALA A 31 -20.39 -10.86 -21.72
N ALA A 32 -19.29 -10.11 -21.84
CA ALA A 32 -18.50 -9.67 -20.69
C ALA A 32 -19.30 -8.71 -19.81
N THR A 33 -19.94 -7.70 -20.40
CA THR A 33 -20.84 -6.77 -19.70
C THR A 33 -22.01 -7.50 -19.03
N ALA A 34 -22.62 -8.49 -19.71
CA ALA A 34 -23.71 -9.28 -19.13
C ALA A 34 -23.25 -10.09 -17.90
N LEU A 35 -22.04 -10.66 -17.94
CA LEU A 35 -21.47 -11.40 -16.82
C LEU A 35 -21.16 -10.49 -15.62
N VAL A 36 -20.67 -9.27 -15.87
CA VAL A 36 -20.42 -8.26 -14.83
C VAL A 36 -21.73 -7.88 -14.14
N LYS A 37 -22.78 -7.58 -14.91
CA LYS A 37 -24.12 -7.28 -14.36
C LYS A 37 -24.68 -8.43 -13.54
N CYS A 38 -24.53 -9.67 -14.02
CA CYS A 38 -24.91 -10.87 -13.28
C CYS A 38 -24.13 -10.99 -11.95
N ALA A 39 -22.81 -10.76 -11.98
CA ALA A 39 -21.98 -10.80 -10.77
C ALA A 39 -22.40 -9.74 -9.75
N LEU A 40 -22.76 -8.53 -10.21
CA LEU A 40 -23.25 -7.45 -9.35
C LEU A 40 -24.62 -7.77 -8.74
N HIS A 41 -25.56 -8.32 -9.51
CA HIS A 41 -26.84 -8.76 -8.97
C HIS A 41 -26.65 -9.86 -7.91
N LEU A 42 -25.77 -10.84 -8.17
CA LEU A 42 -25.46 -11.89 -7.19
C LEU A 42 -24.82 -11.34 -5.91
N LEU A 43 -23.99 -10.29 -6.03
CA LEU A 43 -23.38 -9.62 -4.89
C LEU A 43 -24.40 -8.93 -3.98
N GLU A 44 -25.46 -8.37 -4.56
CA GLU A 44 -26.56 -7.70 -3.84
C GLU A 44 -27.56 -8.72 -3.24
N ASP A 45 -27.97 -9.72 -4.03
CA ASP A 45 -29.05 -10.65 -3.65
C ASP A 45 -28.58 -11.89 -2.87
N LEU A 46 -27.32 -12.29 -3.01
CA LEU A 46 -26.79 -13.51 -2.42
C LEU A 46 -25.39 -13.31 -1.82
N PRO A 47 -25.29 -12.88 -0.54
CA PRO A 47 -24.02 -12.62 0.14
C PRO A 47 -23.04 -13.80 0.16
N SER A 48 -23.53 -15.03 0.02
CA SER A 48 -22.68 -16.23 -0.05
C SER A 48 -21.86 -16.33 -1.35
N THR A 49 -22.19 -15.55 -2.39
CA THR A 49 -21.42 -15.52 -3.65
C THR A 49 -20.28 -14.52 -3.63
N ARG A 50 -20.18 -13.71 -2.57
CA ARG A 50 -19.31 -12.54 -2.49
C ARG A 50 -17.85 -12.86 -2.84
N ASP A 51 -17.28 -13.90 -2.23
CA ASP A 51 -15.88 -14.27 -2.46
C ASP A 51 -15.65 -14.70 -3.92
N ALA A 52 -16.59 -15.45 -4.51
CA ALA A 52 -16.50 -15.85 -5.92
C ALA A 52 -16.62 -14.65 -6.88
N VAL A 53 -17.47 -13.67 -6.55
CA VAL A 53 -17.62 -12.42 -7.32
C VAL A 53 -16.34 -11.58 -7.25
N PHE A 54 -15.75 -11.41 -6.05
CA PHE A 54 -14.49 -10.68 -5.91
C PHE A 54 -13.32 -11.38 -6.60
N GLU A 55 -13.27 -12.72 -6.60
CA GLU A 55 -12.28 -13.46 -7.38
C GLU A 55 -12.48 -13.29 -8.89
N TYR A 56 -13.72 -13.26 -9.37
CA TYR A 56 -14.02 -12.90 -10.75
C TYR A 56 -13.57 -11.47 -11.08
N PHE A 57 -13.86 -10.48 -10.22
CA PHE A 57 -13.35 -9.12 -10.42
C PHE A 57 -11.82 -9.07 -10.43
N SER A 58 -11.15 -9.82 -9.54
CA SER A 58 -9.69 -9.96 -9.58
C SER A 58 -9.21 -10.45 -10.94
N LEU A 59 -9.88 -11.41 -11.58
CA LEU A 59 -9.53 -11.86 -12.94
C LEU A 59 -9.67 -10.75 -13.98
N VAL A 60 -10.78 -9.99 -13.94
CA VAL A 60 -11.06 -8.89 -14.86
C VAL A 60 -9.98 -7.80 -14.75
N PHE A 61 -9.67 -7.36 -13.52
CA PHE A 61 -8.63 -6.36 -13.27
C PHE A 61 -7.24 -6.86 -13.68
N ASN A 62 -6.89 -8.11 -13.38
CA ASN A 62 -5.62 -8.70 -13.85
C ASN A 62 -5.54 -8.74 -15.39
N GLY A 63 -6.65 -9.05 -16.07
CA GLY A 63 -6.74 -9.04 -17.53
C GLY A 63 -6.48 -7.65 -18.11
N ALA A 64 -7.15 -6.63 -17.57
CA ALA A 64 -6.98 -5.24 -17.98
C ALA A 64 -5.54 -4.74 -17.78
N VAL A 65 -4.93 -5.06 -16.64
CA VAL A 65 -3.53 -4.69 -16.36
C VAL A 65 -2.55 -5.39 -17.30
N LYS A 66 -2.74 -6.69 -17.57
CA LYS A 66 -1.90 -7.41 -18.55
C LYS A 66 -2.00 -6.83 -19.95
N SER A 67 -3.22 -6.46 -20.37
CA SER A 67 -3.46 -5.79 -21.65
C SER A 67 -2.71 -4.45 -21.70
N TYR A 68 -2.87 -3.62 -20.67
CA TYR A 68 -2.18 -2.34 -20.51
C TYR A 68 -0.65 -2.50 -20.62
N LEU A 69 -0.05 -3.38 -19.82
CA LEU A 69 1.41 -3.58 -19.82
C LEU A 69 1.92 -4.07 -21.18
N SER A 70 1.19 -4.98 -21.84
CA SER A 70 1.55 -5.43 -23.19
C SER A 70 1.53 -4.29 -24.22
N ASN A 71 0.57 -3.36 -24.10
CA ASN A 71 0.48 -2.21 -24.98
C ASN A 71 1.58 -1.18 -24.70
N VAL A 72 1.93 -0.96 -23.42
CA VAL A 72 3.07 -0.11 -23.02
C VAL A 72 4.38 -0.66 -23.58
N GLU A 73 4.61 -1.98 -23.48
CA GLU A 73 5.83 -2.61 -24.03
C GLU A 73 5.94 -2.47 -25.55
N LYS A 74 4.80 -2.42 -26.26
CA LYS A 74 4.72 -2.22 -27.70
C LYS A 74 4.77 -0.75 -28.12
N ASN A 75 4.91 0.19 -27.17
CA ASN A 75 4.80 1.63 -27.39
C ASN A 75 3.51 2.04 -28.13
N ASN A 76 2.40 1.35 -27.84
CA ASN A 76 1.11 1.65 -28.48
C ASN A 76 0.54 2.96 -27.87
N PRO A 77 0.19 3.98 -28.67
CA PRO A 77 -0.41 5.22 -28.16
C PRO A 77 -1.73 4.99 -27.40
N ASP A 78 -2.45 3.91 -27.72
CA ASP A 78 -3.73 3.56 -27.08
C ASP A 78 -3.54 2.71 -25.80
N ALA A 79 -2.32 2.61 -25.26
CA ALA A 79 -2.06 1.80 -24.08
C ALA A 79 -2.95 2.18 -22.88
N SER A 80 -3.29 3.47 -22.75
CA SER A 80 -4.12 4.00 -21.66
C SER A 80 -5.62 4.10 -22.01
N ALA A 81 -6.08 3.38 -23.04
CA ALA A 81 -7.50 3.36 -23.40
C ALA A 81 -8.38 2.92 -22.21
N GLU A 82 -9.56 3.53 -22.11
CA GLU A 82 -10.51 3.22 -21.05
C GLU A 82 -11.28 1.92 -21.37
N ASP A 83 -11.54 1.14 -20.32
CA ASP A 83 -12.26 -0.13 -20.34
C ASP A 83 -13.60 0.06 -19.61
N ASP A 84 -14.69 0.06 -20.37
CA ASP A 84 -16.05 0.21 -19.88
C ASP A 84 -16.41 -0.84 -18.82
N THR A 85 -15.86 -2.06 -18.93
CA THR A 85 -16.11 -3.14 -17.97
C THR A 85 -15.46 -2.83 -16.61
N ILE A 86 -14.24 -2.30 -16.62
CA ILE A 86 -13.57 -1.85 -15.40
C ILE A 86 -14.33 -0.69 -14.76
N GLN A 87 -14.80 0.25 -15.57
CA GLN A 87 -15.56 1.41 -15.11
C GLN A 87 -16.90 0.98 -14.46
N GLU A 88 -17.63 0.05 -15.08
CA GLU A 88 -18.89 -0.46 -14.53
C GLU A 88 -18.69 -1.15 -13.17
N ILE A 89 -17.64 -1.97 -13.03
CA ILE A 89 -17.30 -2.59 -11.73
C ILE A 89 -16.92 -1.52 -10.71
N HIS A 90 -16.09 -0.55 -11.09
CA HIS A 90 -15.69 0.54 -10.18
C HIS A 90 -16.89 1.28 -9.63
N GLU A 91 -17.78 1.78 -10.49
CA GLU A 91 -18.96 2.56 -10.08
C GLU A 91 -19.89 1.75 -9.18
N ALA A 92 -20.01 0.45 -9.42
CA ALA A 92 -20.79 -0.42 -8.57
C ALA A 92 -20.17 -0.59 -7.18
N LEU A 93 -18.87 -0.86 -7.09
CA LEU A 93 -18.17 -0.97 -5.81
C LEU A 93 -18.15 0.36 -5.05
N GLU A 94 -17.95 1.48 -5.74
CA GLU A 94 -18.03 2.83 -5.17
C GLU A 94 -19.41 3.11 -4.56
N ARG A 95 -20.48 2.69 -5.24
CA ARG A 95 -21.85 2.81 -4.73
C ARG A 95 -22.06 1.97 -3.47
N LEU A 96 -21.50 0.76 -3.40
CA LEU A 96 -21.55 -0.07 -2.19
C LEU A 96 -20.82 0.58 -1.02
N VAL A 97 -19.67 1.21 -1.25
CA VAL A 97 -18.92 1.94 -0.21
C VAL A 97 -19.66 3.21 0.24
N THR A 98 -20.30 3.92 -0.70
CA THR A 98 -20.90 5.23 -0.42
C THR A 98 -22.31 5.13 0.16
N ASN A 99 -23.13 4.22 -0.37
CA ASN A 99 -24.56 4.09 -0.03
C ASN A 99 -24.88 2.80 0.73
N GLY A 100 -23.97 1.81 0.71
CA GLY A 100 -24.18 0.53 1.37
C GLY A 100 -23.82 0.55 2.86
N PRO A 101 -23.98 -0.60 3.54
CA PRO A 101 -23.54 -0.77 4.92
C PRO A 101 -22.04 -0.49 5.12
N PRO A 102 -21.62 0.08 6.28
CA PRO A 102 -20.22 0.41 6.56
C PRO A 102 -19.23 -0.75 6.42
N ALA A 103 -19.70 -1.99 6.62
CA ALA A 103 -18.90 -3.21 6.48
C ALA A 103 -18.31 -3.43 5.09
N TRP A 104 -18.78 -2.74 4.04
CA TRP A 104 -18.20 -2.80 2.69
C TRP A 104 -16.83 -2.11 2.60
N SER A 105 -16.61 -1.03 3.34
CA SER A 105 -15.35 -0.27 3.31
C SER A 105 -14.12 -1.10 3.68
N PRO A 106 -14.05 -1.74 4.87
CA PRO A 106 -12.90 -2.59 5.23
C PRO A 106 -12.78 -3.81 4.31
N LEU A 107 -13.87 -4.22 3.69
CA LEU A 107 -13.90 -5.35 2.78
C LEU A 107 -13.22 -5.08 1.46
N ILE A 108 -13.68 -4.01 0.81
CA ILE A 108 -13.27 -3.62 -0.54
C ILE A 108 -11.84 -3.10 -0.45
N SER A 109 -11.47 -2.41 0.62
CA SER A 109 -10.07 -2.01 0.85
C SER A 109 -9.16 -3.23 1.02
N SER A 110 -9.54 -4.23 1.82
CA SER A 110 -8.74 -5.45 2.00
C SER A 110 -8.56 -6.23 0.70
N TRP A 111 -9.64 -6.43 -0.07
CA TRP A 111 -9.57 -7.06 -1.39
C TRP A 111 -8.70 -6.25 -2.36
N SER A 112 -8.89 -4.93 -2.43
CA SER A 112 -8.13 -4.05 -3.34
C SER A 112 -6.64 -4.06 -3.02
N LEU A 113 -6.26 -3.98 -1.73
CA LEU A 113 -4.87 -4.02 -1.29
C LEU A 113 -4.20 -5.36 -1.64
N ARG A 114 -4.87 -6.48 -1.36
CA ARG A 114 -4.38 -7.81 -1.74
C ARG A 114 -4.18 -7.91 -3.25
N LEU A 115 -5.18 -7.50 -4.03
CA LEU A 115 -5.12 -7.56 -5.49
C LEU A 115 -4.02 -6.67 -6.06
N LEU A 116 -3.84 -5.45 -5.54
CA LEU A 116 -2.72 -4.57 -5.91
C LEU A 116 -1.37 -5.23 -5.63
N GLY A 117 -1.20 -5.84 -4.45
CA GLY A 117 0.00 -6.60 -4.09
C GLY A 117 0.29 -7.73 -5.08
N GLU A 118 -0.71 -8.57 -5.35
CA GLU A 118 -0.60 -9.67 -6.33
C GLU A 118 -0.29 -9.17 -7.74
N ILE A 119 -0.88 -8.06 -8.19
CA ILE A 119 -0.63 -7.50 -9.52
C ILE A 119 0.81 -7.00 -9.62
N CYS A 120 1.29 -6.26 -8.62
CA CYS A 120 2.65 -5.72 -8.62
C CYS A 120 3.70 -6.85 -8.61
N ASP A 121 3.45 -7.91 -7.83
CA ASP A 121 4.35 -9.07 -7.74
C ASP A 121 4.37 -9.91 -9.01
N LYS A 122 3.20 -10.27 -9.55
CA LYS A 122 3.07 -11.10 -10.77
C LYS A 122 3.68 -10.45 -12.00
N ASN A 123 3.68 -9.12 -12.06
CA ASN A 123 4.19 -8.34 -13.18
C ASN A 123 5.50 -7.61 -12.81
N SER A 124 6.20 -8.11 -11.79
CA SER A 124 7.46 -7.56 -11.33
C SER A 124 8.53 -7.59 -12.43
N ARG A 125 9.29 -6.50 -12.51
CA ARG A 125 10.46 -6.41 -13.39
C ARG A 125 11.69 -6.96 -12.65
N ARG A 126 12.71 -7.39 -13.42
CA ARG A 126 13.99 -7.86 -12.87
C ARG A 126 14.68 -6.84 -11.94
N ARG A 127 14.36 -5.55 -12.06
CA ARG A 127 14.78 -4.51 -11.12
C ARG A 127 13.56 -3.70 -10.67
N PRO A 128 13.41 -3.41 -9.37
CA PRO A 128 12.38 -2.50 -8.91
C PRO A 128 12.63 -1.10 -9.49
N LEU A 129 11.54 -0.43 -9.83
CA LEU A 129 11.56 0.97 -10.24
C LEU A 129 11.44 1.84 -8.99
N ASP A 130 12.00 3.05 -9.03
CA ASP A 130 11.77 4.01 -7.96
C ASP A 130 10.26 4.30 -7.79
N ILE A 131 9.87 4.83 -6.63
CA ILE A 131 8.46 5.09 -6.31
C ILE A 131 7.80 5.98 -7.37
N ARG A 132 8.50 7.00 -7.88
CA ARG A 132 7.95 7.96 -8.84
C ARG A 132 7.68 7.33 -10.20
N THR A 133 8.62 6.58 -10.75
CA THR A 133 8.47 5.89 -12.03
C THR A 133 7.44 4.77 -11.92
N SER A 134 7.39 4.08 -10.77
CA SER A 134 6.33 3.12 -10.46
C SER A 134 4.95 3.78 -10.50
N CYS A 135 4.77 4.93 -9.83
CA CYS A 135 3.51 5.68 -9.87
C CYS A 135 3.11 6.04 -11.31
N ASN A 136 4.05 6.55 -12.12
CA ASN A 136 3.77 6.94 -13.50
C ASN A 136 3.34 5.75 -14.37
N LEU A 137 4.01 4.60 -14.22
CA LEU A 137 3.66 3.38 -14.95
C LEU A 137 2.30 2.84 -14.53
N TRP A 138 2.11 2.64 -13.23
CA TRP A 138 0.94 1.94 -12.72
C TRP A 138 -0.33 2.79 -12.79
N LEU A 139 -0.24 4.09 -12.49
CA LEU A 139 -1.38 5.00 -12.58
C LEU A 139 -1.74 5.37 -14.03
N GLY A 140 -0.93 4.99 -15.03
CA GLY A 140 -1.35 5.04 -16.42
C GLY A 140 -2.47 4.03 -16.74
N CYS A 141 -2.59 2.95 -15.97
CA CYS A 141 -3.62 1.94 -16.14
C CYS A 141 -4.92 2.32 -15.41
N GLN A 142 -6.07 2.33 -16.11
CA GLN A 142 -7.36 2.61 -15.48
C GLN A 142 -7.69 1.62 -14.36
N ALA A 143 -7.49 0.31 -14.57
CA ALA A 143 -7.77 -0.71 -13.56
C ALA A 143 -7.03 -0.44 -12.24
N ILE A 144 -5.76 -0.01 -12.31
CA ILE A 144 -5.00 0.36 -11.11
C ILE A 144 -5.53 1.66 -10.50
N ARG A 145 -5.80 2.69 -11.31
CA ARG A 145 -6.39 3.95 -10.82
C ARG A 145 -7.69 3.67 -10.06
N CYS A 146 -8.54 2.79 -10.60
CA CYS A 146 -9.78 2.35 -9.98
C CYS A 146 -9.54 1.65 -8.63
N LEU A 147 -8.62 0.70 -8.53
CA LEU A 147 -8.31 0.01 -7.26
C LEU A 147 -7.75 0.98 -6.20
N VAL A 148 -6.81 1.84 -6.58
CA VAL A 148 -6.23 2.84 -5.67
C VAL A 148 -7.29 3.84 -5.23
N GLY A 149 -8.14 4.32 -6.15
CA GLY A 149 -9.25 5.23 -5.88
C GLY A 149 -10.28 4.62 -4.92
N LEU A 150 -10.73 3.39 -5.19
CA LEU A 150 -11.65 2.66 -4.31
C LEU A 150 -11.05 2.46 -2.91
N THR A 151 -9.76 2.13 -2.83
CA THR A 151 -9.08 1.96 -1.54
C THR A 151 -9.05 3.26 -0.74
N ALA A 152 -8.69 4.38 -1.40
CA ALA A 152 -8.69 5.69 -0.76
C ALA A 152 -10.11 6.15 -0.36
N LEU A 153 -11.13 5.85 -1.17
CA LEU A 153 -12.52 6.10 -0.82
C LEU A 153 -12.93 5.31 0.42
N CYS A 154 -12.61 4.01 0.48
CA CYS A 154 -12.87 3.17 1.65
C CYS A 154 -12.23 3.79 2.90
N PHE A 155 -10.97 4.21 2.80
CA PHE A 155 -10.24 4.84 3.91
C PHE A 155 -10.97 6.07 4.46
N SER A 156 -11.57 6.90 3.60
CA SER A 156 -12.33 8.08 4.03
C SER A 156 -13.61 7.77 4.81
N LYS A 157 -14.07 6.51 4.81
CA LYS A 157 -15.30 6.04 5.46
C LYS A 157 -15.06 5.23 6.73
N LEU A 158 -13.81 4.90 7.05
CA LEU A 158 -13.46 4.07 8.20
C LEU A 158 -13.55 4.87 9.51
N ASP A 159 -13.94 4.18 10.58
CA ASP A 159 -13.75 4.70 11.93
C ASP A 159 -12.30 4.58 12.43
N GLU A 160 -12.02 5.14 13.60
CA GLU A 160 -10.67 5.16 14.18
C GLU A 160 -10.04 3.77 14.38
N ALA A 161 -10.82 2.77 14.78
CA ALA A 161 -10.32 1.42 15.01
C ALA A 161 -10.13 0.67 13.68
N GLU A 162 -11.03 0.89 12.73
CA GLU A 162 -10.95 0.35 11.38
C GLU A 162 -9.77 0.92 10.60
N VAL A 163 -9.44 2.21 10.77
CA VAL A 163 -8.24 2.84 10.18
C VAL A 163 -6.98 2.11 10.64
N ASP A 164 -6.85 1.82 11.93
CA ASP A 164 -5.65 1.15 12.46
C ASP A 164 -5.51 -0.28 11.92
N ASN A 165 -6.61 -1.02 11.81
CA ASN A 165 -6.64 -2.34 11.18
C ASN A 165 -6.28 -2.27 9.69
N CYS A 166 -6.75 -1.24 8.99
CA CYS A 166 -6.50 -1.07 7.58
C CYS A 166 -5.05 -0.67 7.30
N ILE A 167 -4.45 0.19 8.13
CA ILE A 167 -3.02 0.51 8.08
C ILE A 167 -2.19 -0.73 8.37
N ALA A 168 -2.58 -1.55 9.35
CA ALA A 168 -1.92 -2.83 9.60
C ALA A 168 -2.01 -3.76 8.37
N GLY A 169 -3.17 -3.82 7.71
CA GLY A 169 -3.34 -4.54 6.44
C GLY A 169 -2.39 -4.03 5.35
N LEU A 170 -2.35 -2.72 5.11
CA LEU A 170 -1.45 -2.08 4.14
C LEU A 170 0.02 -2.42 4.41
N LEU A 171 0.47 -2.31 5.66
CA LEU A 171 1.85 -2.59 6.05
C LEU A 171 2.20 -4.09 6.03
N ASN A 172 1.23 -4.97 6.26
CA ASN A 172 1.41 -6.41 6.08
C ASN A 172 1.57 -6.76 4.59
N THR A 173 0.75 -6.17 3.72
CA THR A 173 0.89 -6.32 2.26
C THR A 173 2.23 -5.76 1.77
N PHE A 174 2.67 -4.62 2.31
CA PHE A 174 4.02 -4.08 2.07
C PHE A 174 5.11 -5.08 2.46
N ALA A 175 5.08 -5.63 3.67
CA ALA A 175 6.08 -6.61 4.11
C ALA A 175 6.11 -7.87 3.22
N GLN A 176 5.00 -8.22 2.57
CA GLN A 176 4.89 -9.37 1.69
C GLN A 176 5.37 -9.11 0.26
N TYR A 177 5.06 -7.94 -0.30
CA TYR A 177 5.22 -7.65 -1.74
C TYR A 177 6.23 -6.54 -2.05
N SER A 178 6.90 -5.98 -1.04
CA SER A 178 8.04 -5.09 -1.23
C SER A 178 9.17 -5.80 -1.99
N PRO A 179 9.88 -5.14 -2.93
CA PRO A 179 9.86 -3.70 -3.23
C PRO A 179 8.77 -3.25 -4.23
N TYR A 180 8.04 -4.17 -4.85
CA TYR A 180 7.16 -3.84 -5.98
C TYR A 180 5.85 -3.14 -5.57
N PHE A 181 5.50 -3.21 -4.29
CA PHE A 181 4.31 -2.59 -3.70
C PHE A 181 4.60 -1.25 -3.00
N ASP A 182 5.87 -0.83 -2.89
CA ASP A 182 6.30 0.34 -2.13
C ASP A 182 5.59 1.63 -2.57
N TRP A 183 5.38 1.78 -3.88
CA TRP A 183 4.66 2.92 -4.45
C TRP A 183 3.18 2.99 -4.01
N VAL A 184 2.54 1.85 -3.74
CA VAL A 184 1.15 1.80 -3.26
C VAL A 184 1.09 2.33 -1.84
N VAL A 185 2.03 1.93 -0.98
CA VAL A 185 2.15 2.46 0.39
C VAL A 185 2.45 3.94 0.37
N ALA A 186 3.35 4.38 -0.50
CA ALA A 186 3.68 5.79 -0.66
C ALA A 186 2.47 6.62 -1.13
N ARG A 187 1.65 6.07 -2.02
CA ARG A 187 0.46 6.74 -2.56
C ARG A 187 -0.71 6.77 -1.57
N LEU A 188 -1.06 5.61 -1.00
CA LEU A 188 -2.19 5.47 -0.07
C LEU A 188 -1.85 5.94 1.34
N GLY A 189 -0.57 5.90 1.72
CA GLY A 189 -0.10 6.41 3.01
C GLY A 189 -0.35 7.91 3.18
N GLY A 190 -0.47 8.65 2.08
CA GLY A 190 -0.89 10.05 2.08
C GLY A 190 -2.31 10.29 2.61
N CYS A 191 -3.17 9.26 2.72
CA CYS A 191 -4.46 9.38 3.37
C CYS A 191 -4.32 9.53 4.90
N PHE A 192 -3.29 8.92 5.50
CA PHE A 192 -3.04 8.93 6.94
C PHE A 192 -1.54 9.08 7.25
N PRO A 193 -0.88 10.17 6.80
CA PRO A 193 0.57 10.28 6.79
C PRO A 193 1.17 10.14 8.20
N ALA A 194 0.56 10.76 9.20
CA ALA A 194 1.01 10.66 10.60
C ALA A 194 1.05 9.21 11.11
N ARG A 195 -0.01 8.44 10.88
CA ARG A 195 -0.13 7.06 11.41
C ARG A 195 0.77 6.11 10.66
N VAL A 196 0.84 6.23 9.32
CA VAL A 196 1.68 5.36 8.49
C VAL A 196 3.15 5.59 8.81
N ILE A 197 3.61 6.85 8.86
CA ILE A 197 4.99 7.19 9.22
C ILE A 197 5.34 6.65 10.62
N ALA A 198 4.52 6.94 11.62
CA ALA A 198 4.78 6.49 13.00
C ALA A 198 4.82 4.96 13.11
N ARG A 199 3.95 4.25 12.40
CA ARG A 199 3.89 2.78 12.45
C ARG A 199 5.01 2.13 11.66
N MET A 200 5.41 2.68 10.51
CA MET A 200 6.59 2.22 9.77
C MET A 200 7.86 2.38 10.59
N LEU A 201 8.10 3.55 11.19
CA LEU A 201 9.24 3.78 12.06
C LEU A 201 9.23 2.84 13.29
N GLY A 202 8.07 2.64 13.92
CA GLY A 202 7.93 1.72 15.05
C GLY A 202 8.15 0.25 14.68
N CYS A 203 7.72 -0.18 13.50
CA CYS A 203 7.97 -1.53 12.98
C CYS A 203 9.44 -1.72 12.62
N GLY A 204 10.05 -0.77 11.92
CA GLY A 204 11.46 -0.82 11.56
C GLY A 204 12.36 -0.85 12.80
N LEU A 205 12.06 -0.03 13.81
CA LEU A 205 12.78 -0.04 15.09
C LEU A 205 12.70 -1.40 15.81
N LYS A 206 11.53 -2.08 15.77
CA LYS A 206 11.38 -3.42 16.36
C LYS A 206 12.15 -4.49 15.60
N ARG A 207 12.31 -4.33 14.29
CA ARG A 207 13.05 -5.25 13.41
C ARG A 207 14.55 -4.99 13.43
N PHE A 208 14.98 -3.79 13.82
CA PHE A 208 16.37 -3.40 13.80
C PHE A 208 17.19 -4.16 14.85
N THR A 209 18.08 -5.03 14.37
CA THR A 209 18.98 -5.84 15.20
C THR A 209 20.38 -5.24 15.34
N GLY A 210 20.66 -4.11 14.68
CA GLY A 210 21.98 -3.48 14.65
C GLY A 210 22.83 -3.84 13.42
N GLU A 211 22.37 -4.77 12.59
CA GLU A 211 22.96 -5.11 11.29
C GLU A 211 22.25 -4.36 10.15
N TYR A 212 22.98 -4.13 9.04
CA TYR A 212 22.60 -3.21 7.96
C TYR A 212 21.60 -3.75 6.93
N ASP A 213 20.99 -4.91 7.17
CA ASP A 213 20.25 -5.59 6.13
C ASP A 213 18.77 -5.18 6.06
N GLN A 214 18.38 -4.68 4.88
CA GLN A 214 17.00 -4.57 4.35
C GLN A 214 16.13 -3.39 4.79
N VAL A 215 16.66 -2.15 4.86
CA VAL A 215 15.83 -0.94 5.12
C VAL A 215 15.61 -0.09 3.86
N ASP A 216 16.09 -0.50 2.68
CA ASP A 216 16.04 0.33 1.46
C ASP A 216 14.62 0.75 1.09
N SER A 217 13.68 -0.19 1.09
CA SER A 217 12.26 0.07 0.80
C SER A 217 11.56 0.91 1.87
N GLU A 218 11.82 0.63 3.16
CA GLU A 218 11.26 1.43 4.25
C GLU A 218 11.77 2.87 4.21
N VAL A 219 13.06 3.07 3.94
CA VAL A 219 13.68 4.39 3.78
C VAL A 219 13.08 5.11 2.57
N GLU A 220 12.95 4.45 1.42
CA GLU A 220 12.43 5.09 0.21
C GLU A 220 10.99 5.57 0.41
N VAL A 221 10.12 4.72 0.97
CA VAL A 221 8.71 5.07 1.25
C VAL A 221 8.61 6.17 2.29
N LEU A 222 9.36 6.08 3.39
CA LEU A 222 9.38 7.13 4.42
C LEU A 222 9.87 8.46 3.86
N SER A 223 10.90 8.45 3.02
CA SER A 223 11.45 9.64 2.37
C SER A 223 10.43 10.28 1.44
N TYR A 224 9.73 9.46 0.65
CA TYR A 224 8.68 9.94 -0.24
C TYR A 224 7.52 10.58 0.53
N LEU A 225 7.01 9.90 1.58
CA LEU A 225 5.92 10.42 2.41
C LEU A 225 6.34 11.70 3.14
N ALA A 226 7.55 11.73 3.68
CA ALA A 226 8.11 12.86 4.42
C ALA A 226 8.28 14.10 3.55
N ALA A 227 8.67 13.95 2.28
CA ALA A 227 8.83 15.07 1.36
C ALA A 227 7.56 15.93 1.22
N ALA A 228 6.38 15.33 1.37
CA ALA A 228 5.10 16.04 1.36
C ALA A 228 4.50 16.28 2.77
N ASN A 229 5.03 15.63 3.81
CA ASN A 229 4.43 15.58 5.15
C ASN A 229 5.48 15.74 6.26
N GLU A 230 6.40 16.70 6.09
CA GLU A 230 7.56 16.85 6.96
C GLU A 230 7.17 17.04 8.44
N GLU A 231 6.13 17.82 8.72
CA GLU A 231 5.65 18.06 10.09
C GLU A 231 5.21 16.76 10.79
N HIS A 232 4.55 15.85 10.05
CA HIS A 232 4.14 14.56 10.56
C HIS A 232 5.34 13.65 10.84
N LEU A 233 6.37 13.69 9.99
CA LEU A 233 7.62 12.98 10.26
C LEU A 233 8.32 13.52 11.52
N ARG A 234 8.49 14.84 11.64
CA ARG A 234 9.14 15.45 12.81
C ARG A 234 8.42 15.09 14.11
N ARG A 235 7.07 15.10 14.10
CA ARG A 235 6.26 14.63 15.24
C ARG A 235 6.52 13.16 15.57
N ALA A 236 6.51 12.27 14.58
CA ALA A 236 6.75 10.85 14.80
C ALA A 236 8.18 10.55 15.32
N LEU A 237 9.19 11.29 14.84
CA LEU A 237 10.57 11.20 15.31
C LEU A 237 10.69 11.62 16.78
N ARG A 238 10.05 12.73 17.17
CA ARG A 238 9.98 13.17 18.58
C ARG A 238 9.36 12.10 19.47
N ASP A 239 8.21 11.57 19.07
CA ASP A 239 7.52 10.53 19.85
C ASP A 239 8.39 9.28 20.05
N ILE A 240 9.20 8.91 19.05
CA ILE A 240 10.10 7.75 19.14
C ILE A 240 11.29 8.02 20.06
N ILE A 241 11.89 9.21 19.98
CA ILE A 241 12.99 9.63 20.86
C ILE A 241 12.50 9.77 22.31
N GLU A 242 11.30 10.31 22.54
CA GLU A 242 10.72 10.40 23.88
C GLU A 242 10.42 9.01 24.46
N ARG A 243 9.97 8.06 23.63
CA ARG A 243 9.80 6.66 24.04
C ARG A 243 11.12 5.94 24.30
N GLU A 244 12.24 6.40 23.73
CA GLU A 244 13.58 5.85 24.00
C GLU A 244 13.99 6.02 25.47
N ALA A 245 13.58 7.12 26.10
CA ALA A 245 13.78 7.35 27.53
C ALA A 245 13.17 6.23 28.42
N ALA A 246 12.25 5.43 27.86
CA ALA A 246 11.61 4.29 28.52
C ALA A 246 12.28 2.92 28.29
N GLY A 247 13.42 2.82 27.58
CA GLY A 247 14.31 1.64 27.68
C GLY A 247 14.81 0.97 26.40
N ASN A 248 14.55 1.48 25.19
CA ASN A 248 15.02 0.86 23.94
C ASN A 248 16.34 1.46 23.42
N LYS A 249 17.46 0.78 23.70
CA LYS A 249 18.84 1.29 23.47
C LYS A 249 19.29 1.39 22.01
N LEU A 250 18.47 0.93 21.06
CA LEU A 250 18.80 0.89 19.62
C LEU A 250 18.11 1.98 18.81
N THR A 251 17.36 2.88 19.46
CA THR A 251 16.58 3.91 18.77
C THR A 251 17.47 4.89 18.02
N VAL A 252 18.49 5.46 18.66
CA VAL A 252 19.42 6.37 17.94
C VAL A 252 20.17 5.69 16.78
N PRO A 253 20.80 4.49 16.94
CA PRO A 253 21.41 3.80 15.81
C PRO A 253 20.46 3.55 14.64
N TYR A 254 19.20 3.19 14.93
CA TYR A 254 18.17 3.02 13.91
C TYR A 254 17.86 4.34 13.19
N LEU A 255 17.65 5.44 13.92
CA LEU A 255 17.38 6.75 13.29
C LEU A 255 18.56 7.25 12.45
N LEU A 256 19.80 7.06 12.92
CA LEU A 256 21.00 7.38 12.16
C LEU A 256 21.16 6.50 10.91
N HIS A 257 20.75 5.24 10.99
CA HIS A 257 20.70 4.35 9.83
C HIS A 257 19.77 4.92 8.74
N LEU A 258 18.56 5.34 9.14
CA LEU A 258 17.60 5.95 8.21
C LEU A 258 18.15 7.24 7.60
N SER A 259 18.76 8.11 8.41
CA SER A 259 19.34 9.38 7.95
C SER A 259 20.51 9.19 6.99
N LYS A 260 21.35 8.17 7.19
CA LYS A 260 22.44 7.85 6.26
C LYS A 260 21.94 7.54 4.85
N ASN A 261 20.76 6.92 4.74
CA ASN A 261 20.19 6.47 3.47
C ASN A 261 19.19 7.48 2.87
N SER A 262 18.88 8.58 3.56
CA SER A 262 17.96 9.61 3.08
C SER A 262 18.25 10.98 3.66
N GLU A 263 18.53 11.93 2.77
CA GLU A 263 18.76 13.34 3.12
C GLU A 263 17.52 13.97 3.77
N VAL A 264 16.31 13.64 3.31
CA VAL A 264 15.05 14.18 3.87
C VAL A 264 14.89 13.75 5.33
N LEU A 265 15.20 12.48 5.63
CA LEU A 265 15.16 11.95 7.00
C LEU A 265 16.28 12.55 7.85
N ALA A 266 17.47 12.76 7.30
CA ALA A 266 18.58 13.41 7.98
C ALA A 266 18.25 14.87 8.39
N GLN A 267 17.73 15.66 7.46
CA GLN A 267 17.33 17.05 7.71
C GLN A 267 16.22 17.14 8.78
N SER A 268 15.21 16.27 8.68
CA SER A 268 14.12 16.22 9.65
C SER A 268 14.61 15.80 11.04
N LEU A 269 15.52 14.83 11.11
CA LEU A 269 16.12 14.38 12.36
C LEU A 269 16.98 15.47 13.00
N ALA A 270 17.79 16.17 12.22
CA ALA A 270 18.61 17.29 12.68
C ALA A 270 17.73 18.42 13.27
N ALA A 271 16.64 18.78 12.59
CA ALA A 271 15.69 19.77 13.09
C ALA A 271 15.07 19.35 14.44
N VAL A 272 14.62 18.09 14.55
CA VAL A 272 14.07 17.55 15.80
C VAL A 272 15.09 17.58 16.94
N PHE A 273 16.34 17.20 16.66
CA PHE A 273 17.40 17.27 17.67
C PHE A 273 17.63 18.70 18.15
N LEU A 274 17.77 19.67 17.23
CA LEU A 274 17.97 21.08 17.58
C LEU A 274 16.81 21.64 18.42
N GLU A 275 15.58 21.23 18.14
CA GLU A 275 14.39 21.65 18.89
C GLU A 275 14.30 21.03 20.31
N GLN A 276 14.78 19.79 20.50
CA GLN A 276 14.67 19.05 21.76
C GLN A 276 15.94 19.03 22.63
N HIS A 277 16.98 19.80 22.28
CA HIS A 277 18.26 19.82 22.99
C HIS A 277 18.11 20.31 24.44
N THR A 278 18.02 19.33 25.34
CA THR A 278 18.11 19.51 26.80
C THR A 278 19.34 18.72 27.27
N ASP A 279 20.10 19.25 28.22
CA ASP A 279 21.33 18.60 28.74
C ASP A 279 21.10 17.15 29.21
N ALA A 280 19.89 16.85 29.70
CA ALA A 280 19.49 15.50 30.11
C ALA A 280 19.49 14.48 28.96
N HIS A 281 19.02 14.88 27.76
CA HIS A 281 19.02 14.00 26.58
C HIS A 281 20.43 13.69 26.10
N LEU A 282 21.34 14.68 26.13
CA LEU A 282 22.74 14.49 25.75
C LEU A 282 23.47 13.52 26.69
N GLN A 283 23.18 13.57 27.99
CA GLN A 283 23.73 12.61 28.95
C GLN A 283 23.18 11.19 28.73
N LEU A 284 21.89 11.07 28.40
CA LEU A 284 21.28 9.79 28.04
C LEU A 284 21.98 9.18 26.81
N PHE A 285 22.15 9.95 25.72
CA PHE A 285 22.83 9.46 24.52
C PHE A 285 24.27 9.03 24.79
N ARG A 286 25.03 9.81 25.57
CA ARG A 286 26.41 9.47 25.94
C ARG A 286 26.50 8.15 26.72
N SER A 287 25.51 7.87 27.57
CA SER A 287 25.44 6.60 28.31
C SER A 287 25.13 5.42 27.39
N GLN A 288 24.36 5.64 26.32
CA GLN A 288 23.88 4.62 25.41
C GLN A 288 24.85 4.28 24.27
N CYS A 289 25.75 5.19 23.88
CA CYS A 289 26.78 4.94 22.86
C CYS A 289 27.58 3.64 23.07
N LYS A 290 27.72 3.18 24.32
CA LYS A 290 28.41 1.93 24.67
C LYS A 290 27.68 0.67 24.17
N PHE A 291 26.39 0.77 23.89
CA PHE A 291 25.54 -0.33 23.43
C PHE A 291 25.28 -0.27 21.92
N TRP A 292 25.83 0.72 21.22
CA TRP A 292 25.63 0.86 19.79
C TRP A 292 26.46 -0.15 19.01
N PRO A 293 25.99 -0.61 17.85
CA PRO A 293 26.77 -1.48 16.99
C PRO A 293 28.10 -0.81 16.61
N ALA A 294 29.17 -1.60 16.43
CA ALA A 294 30.52 -1.10 16.18
C ALA A 294 30.63 -0.15 14.97
N ASN A 295 29.69 -0.28 14.02
CA ASN A 295 29.60 0.54 12.81
C ASN A 295 29.11 1.97 13.07
N TYR A 296 28.57 2.28 14.25
CA TYR A 296 28.06 3.60 14.65
C TYR A 296 29.01 4.26 15.67
N ASN A 297 30.31 4.27 15.40
CA ASN A 297 31.26 5.03 16.21
C ASN A 297 31.03 6.56 16.06
N ILE A 298 31.50 7.36 17.03
CA ILE A 298 31.30 8.82 17.05
C ILE A 298 31.77 9.48 15.75
N THR A 299 32.87 9.01 15.15
CA THR A 299 33.41 9.54 13.90
C THR A 299 32.44 9.32 12.72
N ASN A 300 31.83 8.15 12.63
CA ASN A 300 30.83 7.81 11.61
C ASN A 300 29.54 8.59 11.83
N VAL A 301 29.13 8.78 13.09
CA VAL A 301 27.93 9.56 13.44
C VAL A 301 28.11 11.02 13.05
N VAL A 302 29.27 11.60 13.35
CA VAL A 302 29.59 12.98 12.91
C VAL A 302 29.58 13.07 11.39
N HIS A 303 30.20 12.13 10.67
CA HIS A 303 30.13 12.09 9.20
C HIS A 303 28.70 11.99 8.67
N ILE A 304 27.84 11.14 9.26
CA ILE A 304 26.43 11.01 8.86
C ILE A 304 25.65 12.32 9.10
N VAL A 305 26.00 13.07 10.14
CA VAL A 305 25.31 14.32 10.51
C VAL A 305 25.85 15.54 9.76
N THR A 306 27.14 15.56 9.40
CA THR A 306 27.77 16.71 8.71
C THR A 306 27.74 16.62 7.19
N GLY A 307 27.43 15.44 6.63
CA GLY A 307 27.61 15.14 5.21
C GLY A 307 29.04 14.73 4.89
#